data_AF-A0A834RI37-F1
#
_entry.id   AF-A0A834RI37-F1
#
_cell.length_a   1.000
_cell.length_b   1.000
_cell.length_c   1.000
_cell.angle_alpha   90.00
_cell.angle_beta   90.00
_cell.angle_gamma   90.00
#
_symmetry.space_group_name_H-M   'P 1'
#
loop_
_entity.id
_entity.type
_entity.pdbx_description
1 polymer ?
#
loop_
_entity_poly.entity_id
_entity_poly.type
_entity_poly.pdbx_seq_one_letter_code
_entity_poly.pdbx_strand_id
1 'polypeptide(L)'
;MKLKNWSQTVNLISLIIILMISRVKNDPKLNRLSYNCKEEEQSKFENCQADAEYDWDIRDVDQFSGSRKFCCSVWDVLKCRIDAIERCNPNYASRLASETEQAYGAMCDYYSRNSAFCILRWWSLFLIIVAIIALIVLMIVIFRLKKQSKFQREYATCSNGY
;
A
#
# COMPACT_ATOMS: atom_id res chain seq x y z
N MET A 1 -29.85 -12.73 41.60
CA MET A 1 -30.22 -11.40 41.05
C MET A 1 -28.94 -10.69 40.57
N LYS A 2 -28.47 -10.97 39.34
CA LYS A 2 -27.20 -10.42 38.78
C LYS A 2 -27.29 -10.16 37.26
N LEU A 3 -28.45 -9.76 36.75
CA LEU A 3 -28.64 -9.51 35.30
C LEU A 3 -28.78 -8.02 34.95
N LYS A 4 -28.85 -7.11 35.93
CA LYS A 4 -29.14 -5.68 35.69
C LYS A 4 -27.91 -4.84 35.27
N ASN A 5 -26.70 -5.28 35.60
CA ASN A 5 -25.48 -4.51 35.30
C ASN A 5 -24.93 -4.69 33.87
N TRP A 6 -25.28 -5.77 33.17
CA TRP A 6 -24.73 -6.06 31.83
C TRP A 6 -25.38 -5.20 30.72
N SER A 7 -26.66 -4.84 30.87
CA SER A 7 -27.36 -4.03 29.86
C SER A 7 -26.88 -2.57 29.86
N GLN A 8 -26.54 -2.01 31.02
CA GLN A 8 -26.02 -0.64 31.11
C GLN A 8 -24.60 -0.52 30.54
N THR A 9 -23.73 -1.50 30.76
CA THR A 9 -22.35 -1.48 30.22
C THR A 9 -22.33 -1.62 28.70
N VAL A 10 -23.21 -2.44 28.11
CA VAL A 10 -23.29 -2.59 26.64
C VAL A 10 -23.80 -1.30 25.97
N ASN A 11 -24.76 -0.60 26.59
CA ASN A 11 -25.23 0.69 26.09
C ASN A 11 -24.16 1.79 26.18
N LEU A 12 -23.38 1.81 27.26
CA LEU A 12 -22.26 2.74 27.42
C LEU A 12 -21.14 2.50 26.39
N ILE A 13 -20.78 1.25 26.14
CA ILE A 13 -19.77 0.90 25.13
C ILE A 13 -20.27 1.26 23.72
N SER A 14 -21.54 0.97 23.42
CA SER A 14 -22.15 1.34 22.14
C SER A 14 -22.18 2.87 21.93
N LEU A 15 -22.52 3.64 22.97
CA LEU A 15 -22.47 5.10 22.93
C LEU A 15 -21.05 5.64 22.76
N ILE A 16 -20.06 5.04 23.42
CA ILE A 16 -18.65 5.43 23.26
C ILE A 16 -18.17 5.16 21.83
N ILE A 17 -18.51 4.00 21.25
CA ILE A 17 -18.16 3.66 19.86
C ILE A 17 -18.84 4.64 18.89
N ILE A 18 -20.13 4.93 19.07
CA ILE A 18 -20.88 5.92 18.27
C ILE A 18 -20.22 7.30 18.40
N LEU A 19 -19.84 7.71 19.61
CA LEU A 19 -19.17 9.00 19.85
C LEU A 19 -17.77 9.07 19.23
N MET A 20 -17.00 7.97 19.23
CA MET A 20 -15.71 7.92 18.56
C MET A 20 -15.88 8.01 17.03
N ILE A 21 -16.84 7.28 16.45
CA ILE A 21 -17.16 7.35 15.02
C ILE A 21 -17.64 8.77 14.65
N SER A 22 -18.49 9.40 15.48
CA SER A 22 -18.93 10.78 15.26
C SER A 22 -17.80 11.81 15.37
N ARG A 23 -16.79 11.60 16.23
CA ARG A 23 -15.63 12.49 16.32
C ARG A 23 -14.70 12.38 15.12
N VAL A 24 -14.47 11.17 14.61
CA VAL A 24 -13.72 10.95 13.37
C VAL A 24 -14.42 11.65 12.18
N LYS A 25 -15.75 11.63 12.14
CA LYS A 25 -16.54 12.28 11.08
C LYS A 25 -16.58 13.82 11.17
N ASN A 26 -16.19 14.40 12.31
CA ASN A 26 -16.28 15.84 12.59
C ASN A 26 -14.91 16.53 12.58
N ASP A 27 -13.92 16.00 11.86
CA ASP A 27 -12.66 16.71 11.69
C ASP A 27 -12.86 17.91 10.72
N PRO A 28 -12.73 19.16 11.18
CA PRO A 28 -13.01 20.34 10.37
C PRO A 28 -12.05 20.49 9.17
N LYS A 29 -10.89 19.79 9.18
CA LYS A 29 -9.97 19.74 8.05
C LYS A 29 -10.46 18.79 6.95
N LEU A 30 -11.10 17.68 7.33
CA LEU A 30 -11.70 16.71 6.39
C LEU A 30 -12.95 17.29 5.73
N ASN A 31 -13.79 18.00 6.49
CA ASN A 31 -14.95 18.73 5.96
C ASN A 31 -14.59 19.83 4.94
N ARG A 32 -13.36 20.34 4.94
CA ARG A 32 -12.92 21.37 3.97
C ARG A 32 -12.46 20.78 2.63
N LEU A 33 -12.05 19.51 2.61
CA LEU A 33 -11.85 18.74 1.37
C LEU A 33 -13.18 18.47 0.65
N SER A 34 -14.24 18.26 1.45
CA SER A 34 -15.55 17.79 1.02
C SER A 34 -16.24 18.68 -0.03
N TYR A 35 -15.96 19.99 -0.04
CA TYR A 35 -16.72 20.94 -0.87
C TYR A 35 -16.21 21.10 -2.32
N ASN A 36 -14.99 20.68 -2.64
CA ASN A 36 -14.35 20.97 -3.94
C ASN A 36 -13.94 19.73 -4.75
N CYS A 37 -13.92 18.54 -4.16
CA CYS A 37 -13.48 17.30 -4.83
C CYS A 37 -14.68 16.33 -4.98
N LYS A 38 -14.69 15.45 -5.99
CA LYS A 38 -15.74 14.43 -6.08
C LYS A 38 -15.50 13.36 -5.02
N GLU A 39 -16.51 12.52 -4.78
CA GLU A 39 -16.46 11.47 -3.77
C GLU A 39 -15.31 10.47 -4.01
N GLU A 40 -14.96 10.21 -5.27
CA GLU A 40 -13.85 9.32 -5.63
C GLU A 40 -12.50 9.86 -5.13
N GLU A 41 -12.21 11.15 -5.38
CA GLU A 41 -10.97 11.77 -4.91
C GLU A 41 -10.92 11.86 -3.37
N GLN A 42 -12.07 12.07 -2.71
CA GLN A 42 -12.16 12.06 -1.25
C GLN A 42 -11.87 10.68 -0.67
N SER A 43 -12.52 9.65 -1.21
CA SER A 43 -12.28 8.25 -0.81
C SER A 43 -10.81 7.86 -1.01
N LYS A 44 -10.22 8.24 -2.15
CA LYS A 44 -8.78 8.02 -2.39
C LYS A 44 -7.93 8.72 -1.33
N PHE A 45 -8.20 9.98 -1.03
CA PHE A 45 -7.48 10.75 -0.02
C PHE A 45 -7.54 10.12 1.39
N GLU A 46 -8.71 9.61 1.78
CA GLU A 46 -8.94 8.95 3.06
C GLU A 46 -8.19 7.61 3.15
N ASN A 47 -8.19 6.83 2.07
CA ASN A 47 -7.54 5.51 2.04
C ASN A 47 -6.01 5.56 1.96
N CYS A 48 -5.42 6.68 1.49
CA CYS A 48 -3.96 6.82 1.34
C CYS A 48 -3.15 6.42 2.58
N GLN A 49 -3.66 6.71 3.80
CA GLN A 49 -2.98 6.35 5.04
C GLN A 49 -2.96 4.85 5.27
N ALA A 50 -4.13 4.20 5.16
CA ALA A 50 -4.27 2.76 5.37
C ALA A 50 -3.49 1.96 4.31
N ASP A 51 -3.51 2.42 3.06
CA ASP A 51 -2.73 1.83 1.98
C ASP A 51 -1.23 1.91 2.29
N ALA A 52 -0.72 3.08 2.68
CA ALA A 52 0.70 3.19 3.01
C ALA A 52 1.11 2.39 4.26
N GLU A 53 0.24 2.30 5.27
CA GLU A 53 0.48 1.45 6.44
C GLU A 53 0.59 -0.02 6.07
N TYR A 54 -0.28 -0.49 5.17
CA TYR A 54 -0.24 -1.84 4.63
C TYR A 54 1.00 -2.06 3.76
N ASP A 55 1.32 -1.15 2.83
CA ASP A 55 2.44 -1.26 1.89
C ASP A 55 3.81 -1.32 2.57
N TRP A 56 3.93 -0.60 3.68
CA TRP A 56 5.17 -0.48 4.44
C TRP A 56 5.21 -1.38 5.68
N ASP A 57 4.13 -2.13 5.94
CA ASP A 57 3.97 -2.97 7.12
C ASP A 57 4.33 -2.16 8.39
N ILE A 58 3.67 -0.99 8.53
CA ILE A 58 3.87 -0.08 9.66
C ILE A 58 3.20 -0.69 10.88
N ARG A 59 3.99 -0.88 11.93
CA ARG A 59 3.49 -1.29 13.24
C ARG A 59 3.58 -0.11 14.20
N ASP A 60 2.85 -0.17 15.32
CA ASP A 60 2.86 0.90 16.32
C ASP A 60 4.27 1.26 16.81
N VAL A 61 5.21 0.29 16.81
CA VAL A 61 6.62 0.49 17.18
C VAL A 61 7.44 1.25 16.13
N ASP A 62 6.99 1.26 14.89
CA ASP A 62 7.64 1.97 13.78
C ASP A 62 7.15 3.41 13.68
N GLN A 63 6.01 3.74 14.31
CA GLN A 63 5.46 5.09 14.33
C GLN A 63 6.43 6.04 15.05
N PHE A 64 6.66 7.21 14.44
CA PHE A 64 7.54 8.25 14.99
C PHE A 64 9.00 7.83 15.17
N SER A 65 9.43 6.77 14.48
CA SER A 65 10.84 6.44 14.33
C SER A 65 11.37 7.06 13.03
N GLY A 66 12.60 7.57 13.00
CA GLY A 66 13.26 7.99 11.75
C GLY A 66 13.63 6.81 10.85
N SER A 67 12.85 5.72 10.91
CA SER A 67 13.11 4.47 10.22
C SER A 67 12.74 4.59 8.75
N ARG A 68 13.32 3.70 7.94
CA ARG A 68 13.02 3.60 6.52
C ARG A 68 11.53 3.43 6.26
N LYS A 69 10.88 2.50 6.96
CA LYS A 69 9.47 2.17 6.74
C LYS A 69 8.59 3.40 6.99
N PHE A 70 8.79 4.06 8.13
CA PHE A 70 8.02 5.25 8.51
C PHE A 70 8.24 6.41 7.52
N CYS A 71 9.49 6.73 7.21
CA CYS A 71 9.77 7.83 6.29
C CYS A 71 9.24 7.58 4.88
N CYS A 72 9.40 6.38 4.36
CA CYS A 72 8.85 6.02 3.05
C CYS A 72 7.31 6.02 3.06
N SER A 73 6.66 5.57 4.15
CA SER A 73 5.20 5.62 4.25
C SER A 73 4.69 7.06 4.31
N VAL A 74 5.33 7.95 5.06
CA VAL A 74 4.98 9.39 5.10
C VAL A 74 5.01 10.00 3.70
N TRP A 75 6.06 9.72 2.92
CA TRP A 75 6.18 10.24 1.56
C TRP A 75 5.17 9.62 0.58
N ASP A 76 4.86 8.33 0.71
CA ASP A 76 3.83 7.66 -0.10
C ASP A 76 2.43 8.20 0.22
N VAL A 77 2.10 8.39 1.51
CA VAL A 77 0.84 9.04 1.92
C VAL A 77 0.75 10.43 1.32
N LEU A 78 1.83 11.22 1.43
CA LEU A 78 1.85 12.59 0.92
C LEU A 78 1.63 12.62 -0.59
N LYS A 79 2.31 11.75 -1.34
CA LYS A 79 2.17 11.66 -2.79
C LYS A 79 0.75 11.25 -3.20
N CYS A 80 0.19 10.23 -2.54
CA CYS A 80 -1.18 9.77 -2.79
C CYS A 80 -2.20 10.87 -2.50
N ARG A 81 -2.05 11.56 -1.36
CA ARG A 81 -2.93 12.65 -0.96
C ARG A 81 -2.87 13.83 -1.92
N ILE A 82 -1.66 14.26 -2.31
CA ILE A 82 -1.48 15.32 -3.30
C ILE A 82 -2.14 14.94 -4.62
N ASP A 83 -1.86 13.75 -5.16
CA ASP A 83 -2.44 13.29 -6.44
C ASP A 83 -3.98 13.24 -6.40
N ALA A 84 -4.56 12.88 -5.24
CA ALA A 84 -6.01 12.90 -5.06
C ALA A 84 -6.60 14.32 -5.07
N ILE A 85 -5.93 15.30 -4.44
CA ILE A 85 -6.50 16.65 -4.23
C ILE A 85 -5.98 17.71 -5.20
N GLU A 86 -4.89 17.48 -5.92
CA GLU A 86 -4.24 18.48 -6.76
C GLU A 86 -5.18 19.03 -7.83
N ARG A 87 -6.05 18.17 -8.37
CA ARG A 87 -7.02 18.52 -9.41
C ARG A 87 -8.17 19.39 -8.88
N CYS A 88 -8.52 19.27 -7.61
CA CYS A 88 -9.65 19.99 -7.03
C CYS A 88 -9.23 21.17 -6.14
N ASN A 89 -8.07 21.10 -5.50
CA ASN A 89 -7.56 22.17 -4.64
C ASN A 89 -6.02 22.20 -4.63
N PRO A 90 -5.40 22.78 -5.67
CA PRO A 90 -3.94 22.83 -5.79
C PRO A 90 -3.28 23.64 -4.67
N ASN A 91 -3.97 24.67 -4.15
CA ASN A 91 -3.47 25.46 -3.02
C ASN A 91 -3.37 24.61 -1.74
N TYR A 92 -4.38 23.77 -1.49
CA TYR A 92 -4.34 22.85 -0.36
C TYR A 92 -3.29 21.75 -0.57
N ALA A 93 -3.13 21.23 -1.80
CA ALA A 93 -2.09 20.27 -2.15
C ALA A 93 -0.68 20.82 -1.87
N SER A 94 -0.42 22.05 -2.30
CA SER A 94 0.84 22.74 -2.07
C SER A 94 1.10 22.98 -0.58
N ARG A 95 0.09 23.44 0.17
CA ARG A 95 0.22 23.62 1.62
C ARG A 95 0.51 22.30 2.32
N LEU A 96 -0.21 21.24 1.98
CA LEU A 96 0.00 19.89 2.53
C LEU A 96 1.42 19.38 2.25
N ALA A 97 1.95 19.64 1.05
CA ALA A 97 3.34 19.34 0.70
C ALA A 97 4.32 20.06 1.64
N SER A 98 4.16 21.37 1.79
CA SER A 98 5.05 22.19 2.63
C SER A 98 4.97 21.84 4.12
N GLU A 99 3.78 21.60 4.66
CA GLU A 99 3.57 21.26 6.08
C GLU A 99 4.17 19.90 6.39
N THR A 100 3.98 18.91 5.50
CA THR A 100 4.55 17.57 5.68
C THR A 100 6.08 17.60 5.57
N GLU A 101 6.62 18.37 4.63
CA GLU A 101 8.07 18.53 4.48
C GLU A 101 8.69 19.24 5.68
N GLN A 102 8.04 20.27 6.22
CA GLN A 102 8.51 20.95 7.44
C GLN A 102 8.46 20.02 8.67
N ALA A 103 7.42 19.20 8.78
CA ALA A 103 7.23 18.30 9.93
C ALA A 103 8.21 17.11 9.92
N TYR A 104 8.44 16.51 8.74
CA TYR A 104 9.17 15.24 8.64
C TYR A 104 10.47 15.31 7.84
N GLY A 105 10.72 16.38 7.10
CA GLY A 105 11.89 16.51 6.21
C GLY A 105 13.21 16.29 6.95
N ALA A 106 13.40 16.94 8.11
CA ALA A 106 14.61 16.77 8.91
C ALA A 106 14.76 15.35 9.49
N MET A 107 13.66 14.74 9.90
CA MET A 107 13.64 13.38 10.47
C MET A 107 13.90 12.32 9.40
N CYS A 108 13.47 12.58 8.17
CA CYS A 108 13.49 11.65 7.05
C CYS A 108 14.51 12.04 5.97
N ASP A 109 15.50 12.87 6.30
CA ASP A 109 16.49 13.37 5.34
C ASP A 109 17.25 12.24 4.64
N TYR A 110 17.60 11.19 5.40
CA TYR A 110 18.26 9.99 4.87
C TYR A 110 17.37 9.17 3.93
N TYR A 111 16.05 9.23 4.13
CA TYR A 111 15.04 8.52 3.35
C TYR A 111 14.14 9.53 2.62
N SER A 112 14.78 10.36 1.79
CA SER A 112 14.10 11.37 1.00
C SER A 112 13.05 10.78 0.04
N ARG A 113 12.13 11.64 -0.43
CA ARG A 113 10.99 11.29 -1.28
C ARG A 113 11.34 10.44 -2.53
N ASN A 114 12.56 10.59 -3.05
CA ASN A 114 13.03 9.88 -4.25
C ASN A 114 14.09 8.81 -3.94
N SER A 115 14.24 8.43 -2.69
CA SER A 115 15.23 7.43 -2.29
C SER A 115 14.89 6.07 -2.90
N ALA A 116 15.87 5.42 -3.53
CA ALA A 116 15.72 4.07 -4.08
C ALA A 116 15.31 3.04 -3.00
N PHE A 117 15.60 3.34 -1.74
CA PHE A 117 15.21 2.53 -0.60
C PHE A 117 13.69 2.48 -0.37
N CYS A 118 12.94 3.47 -0.89
CA CYS A 118 11.49 3.53 -0.81
C CYS A 118 10.75 2.78 -1.95
N ILE A 119 11.47 2.01 -2.78
CA ILE A 119 10.86 1.22 -3.87
C ILE A 119 10.50 -0.20 -3.40
N LEU A 120 11.24 -0.73 -2.41
CA LEU A 120 11.11 -2.11 -1.97
C LEU A 120 10.05 -2.25 -0.86
N ARG A 121 8.82 -2.55 -1.28
CA ARG A 121 7.69 -2.89 -0.41
C ARG A 121 7.79 -4.31 0.12
N TRP A 122 7.07 -4.63 1.20
CA TRP A 122 7.13 -5.95 1.82
C TRP A 122 6.68 -7.08 0.90
N TRP A 123 5.64 -6.86 0.07
CA TRP A 123 5.17 -7.83 -0.92
C TRP A 123 6.11 -8.00 -2.12
N SER A 124 7.08 -7.11 -2.33
CA SER A 124 8.01 -7.21 -3.47
C SER A 124 8.81 -8.52 -3.40
N LEU A 125 9.11 -9.01 -2.20
CA LEU A 125 9.78 -10.30 -2.01
C LEU A 125 8.93 -11.47 -2.52
N PHE A 126 7.61 -11.44 -2.29
CA PHE A 126 6.71 -12.46 -2.78
C PHE A 126 6.67 -12.49 -4.31
N LEU A 127 6.60 -11.32 -4.95
CA LEU A 127 6.63 -11.22 -6.42
C LEU A 127 7.94 -11.73 -7.03
N ILE A 128 9.08 -11.46 -6.39
CA ILE A 128 10.38 -11.96 -6.84
C ILE A 128 10.41 -13.49 -6.78
N ILE A 129 9.92 -14.09 -5.69
CA ILE A 129 9.87 -15.56 -5.55
C ILE A 129 8.98 -16.19 -6.63
N VAL A 130 7.80 -15.62 -6.87
CA VAL A 130 6.88 -16.08 -7.93
C VAL A 130 7.54 -16.01 -9.30
N ALA A 131 8.25 -14.92 -9.60
CA ALA A 131 8.97 -14.76 -10.85
C ALA A 131 10.07 -15.83 -11.03
N ILE A 132 10.82 -16.15 -9.98
CA ILE A 132 11.85 -17.21 -10.02
C ILE A 132 11.22 -18.59 -10.30
N ILE A 133 10.11 -18.92 -9.65
CA ILE A 133 9.40 -20.20 -9.88
C ILE A 133 8.92 -20.27 -11.33
N ALA A 134 8.34 -19.20 -11.86
CA ALA A 134 7.89 -19.14 -13.25
C ALA A 134 9.06 -19.37 -14.23
N LEU A 135 10.24 -18.79 -13.98
CA LEU A 135 11.44 -19.02 -14.79
C LEU A 135 11.92 -20.48 -14.73
N ILE A 136 11.89 -21.11 -13.56
CA ILE A 136 12.25 -22.53 -13.41
C ILE A 136 11.29 -23.42 -14.22
N VAL A 137 9.98 -23.17 -14.13
CA VAL A 137 8.97 -23.91 -14.91
C VAL A 137 9.21 -23.73 -16.40
N LEU A 138 9.47 -22.50 -16.85
CA LEU A 138 9.75 -22.19 -18.25
C LEU A 138 11.01 -22.93 -18.75
N MET A 139 12.07 -22.98 -17.95
CA MET A 139 13.27 -23.76 -18.26
C MET A 139 12.98 -25.27 -18.38
N ILE A 140 12.14 -25.83 -17.51
CA ILE A 140 11.71 -27.24 -17.59
C ILE A 140 10.93 -27.49 -18.88
N VAL A 141 9.99 -26.61 -19.24
CA VAL A 141 9.20 -26.73 -20.48
C VAL A 141 10.12 -26.69 -21.70
N ILE A 142 11.05 -25.74 -21.78
CA ILE A 142 12.02 -25.66 -22.88
C ILE A 142 12.85 -26.94 -22.96
N PHE A 143 13.31 -27.47 -21.82
CA PHE A 143 14.06 -28.73 -21.78
C PHE A 143 13.23 -29.92 -22.29
N ARG A 144 11.95 -30.00 -21.91
CA ARG A 144 11.01 -31.03 -22.37
C ARG A 144 10.76 -30.92 -23.88
N LEU A 145 10.52 -29.71 -24.40
CA LEU A 145 10.34 -29.46 -25.84
C LEU A 145 11.60 -29.83 -26.63
N LYS A 146 12.78 -29.45 -26.13
CA LYS A 146 14.06 -29.82 -26.75
C LYS A 146 14.24 -31.34 -26.77
N LYS A 147 13.91 -32.03 -25.68
CA LYS A 147 13.95 -33.50 -25.60
C LYS A 147 13.01 -34.14 -26.63
N GLN A 148 11.76 -33.69 -26.73
CA GLN A 148 10.78 -34.19 -27.72
C GLN A 148 11.27 -33.99 -29.16
N SER A 149 11.83 -32.80 -29.47
CA SER A 149 12.36 -32.51 -30.81
C SER A 149 13.51 -33.43 -31.23
N LYS A 150 14.34 -33.89 -30.27
CA LYS A 150 15.44 -34.81 -30.55
C LYS A 150 14.91 -36.21 -30.89
N PHE A 151 13.95 -36.71 -30.12
CA PHE A 151 13.32 -38.01 -30.40
C PHE A 151 12.67 -38.04 -31.79
N GLN A 152 11.92 -37.00 -32.16
CA GLN A 152 11.26 -36.94 -33.48
C GLN A 152 12.26 -37.01 -34.65
N ARG A 153 13.46 -36.40 -34.53
CA ARG A 153 14.49 -36.48 -35.57
C ARG A 153 15.06 -37.89 -35.73
N GLU A 154 15.29 -38.60 -34.63
CA GLU A 154 15.83 -39.96 -34.64
C GLU A 154 14.82 -40.95 -35.28
N TYR A 155 13.52 -40.81 -35.01
CA TYR A 155 12.49 -41.61 -35.68
C TYR A 155 12.36 -41.31 -37.19
N ALA A 156 12.47 -40.04 -37.59
CA ALA A 156 12.40 -39.65 -39.00
C ALA A 156 13.56 -40.23 -39.85
N THR A 157 14.77 -40.32 -39.28
CA THR A 157 15.91 -40.95 -39.96
C THR A 157 15.73 -42.46 -40.15
N CYS A 158 15.07 -43.16 -39.23
CA CYS A 158 14.78 -44.58 -39.38
C CYS A 158 13.69 -44.86 -40.43
N SER A 159 12.73 -43.94 -40.61
CA SER A 159 11.66 -44.10 -41.61
C SER A 159 12.13 -43.89 -43.06
N ASN A 160 13.14 -43.06 -43.29
CA ASN A 160 13.66 -42.79 -44.64
C ASN A 160 14.72 -43.82 -45.10
N GLY A 161 15.02 -44.82 -44.27
CA GLY A 161 16.01 -45.87 -44.55
C GLY A 161 15.43 -47.19 -45.05
N TYR A 162 14.12 -47.28 -45.26
CA TYR A 162 13.41 -48.45 -45.81
C TYR A 162 12.88 -48.18 -47.22
#